data_AF-A0A955QYW5-F1
#
_entry.id   AF-A0A955QYW5-F1
#
_cell.length_a   1.000
_cell.length_b   1.000
_cell.length_c   1.000
_cell.angle_alpha   90.00
_cell.angle_beta   90.00
_cell.angle_gamma   90.00
#
_symmetry.space_group_name_H-M   'P 1'
#
loop_
_entity.id
_entity.type
_entity.pdbx_description
1 polymer ?
#
loop_
_entity_poly.entity_id
_entity_poly.type
_entity_poly.pdbx_seq_one_letter_code
_entity_poly.pdbx_strand_id
1 'polypeptide(L)'
;MLILKELKSLETPANLKIKVLDLSDPLLPSISEAFNKVIEQGQFKSILIQNDDSPQSCEVVDLLPLLAPHADTRAVAFINANFQIIPINELIEIWKNPIYLRDASFTVDCPGLMIERELAHLERLARTRPESSTVVEIGRYYGRSTIALGQGVKNTNQGKLVSIDPFVAPGIEDRIKSHCVSKYVELWNQTSEEGFKRWKREHPDHTIGLLFIDGDHRYDSVVQDIHLWSQFLQPGGFIALHDYYETQPGCLKALNERILWSGNFEHIELKTSLLIARKKNESGNPL
;
A
#
# COMPACT_ATOMS: atom_id res chain seq x y z
N MET A 1 33.60 -17.85 20.04
CA MET A 1 32.51 -18.61 19.39
C MET A 1 31.30 -18.52 20.32
N LEU A 2 30.35 -17.61 20.05
CA LEU A 2 29.16 -17.46 20.87
C LEU A 2 28.31 -18.75 20.76
N ILE A 3 28.08 -19.41 21.87
CA ILE A 3 27.12 -20.52 21.96
C ILE A 3 25.76 -19.87 22.21
N LEU A 4 25.13 -19.38 21.14
CA LEU A 4 23.72 -19.00 21.18
C LEU A 4 22.89 -20.29 21.30
N LYS A 5 21.90 -20.31 22.19
CA LYS A 5 21.03 -21.47 22.37
C LYS A 5 20.15 -21.63 21.13
N GLU A 6 20.58 -22.47 20.21
CA GLU A 6 19.86 -22.79 18.98
C GLU A 6 18.57 -23.52 19.35
N LEU A 7 17.42 -22.86 19.18
CA LEU A 7 16.11 -23.46 19.48
C LEU A 7 15.75 -24.56 18.48
N LYS A 8 16.19 -24.43 17.23
CA LYS A 8 16.00 -25.41 16.15
C LYS A 8 16.90 -25.06 14.96
N SER A 9 17.57 -26.06 14.38
CA SER A 9 18.10 -25.98 13.02
C SER A 9 17.00 -26.41 12.04
N LEU A 10 16.80 -25.64 10.98
CA LEU A 10 15.88 -25.99 9.89
C LEU A 10 16.72 -26.20 8.64
N GLU A 11 16.77 -27.43 8.14
CA GLU A 11 17.39 -27.73 6.85
C GLU A 11 16.46 -27.31 5.73
N THR A 12 16.95 -26.44 4.84
CA THR A 12 16.23 -26.04 3.62
C THR A 12 16.79 -26.77 2.40
N PRO A 13 16.06 -26.80 1.26
CA PRO A 13 16.53 -27.42 0.02
C PRO A 13 17.86 -26.87 -0.53
N ALA A 14 18.33 -25.74 -0.02
CA ALA A 14 19.57 -25.06 -0.42
C ALA A 14 20.70 -25.12 0.62
N ASN A 15 20.64 -26.05 1.59
CA ASN A 15 21.63 -26.18 2.68
C ASN A 15 21.77 -24.91 3.56
N LEU A 16 20.72 -24.09 3.70
CA LEU A 16 20.76 -22.98 4.66
C LEU A 16 20.69 -23.49 6.10
N LYS A 17 21.47 -22.85 6.97
CA LYS A 17 21.32 -22.93 8.42
C LYS A 17 20.71 -21.63 8.93
N ILE A 18 19.41 -21.65 9.24
CA ILE A 18 18.71 -20.54 9.87
C ILE A 18 18.82 -20.71 11.38
N LYS A 19 19.24 -19.67 12.10
CA LYS A 19 19.22 -19.66 13.56
C LYS A 19 18.02 -18.87 14.07
N VAL A 20 17.17 -19.54 14.86
CA VAL A 20 16.12 -18.90 15.65
C VAL A 20 16.72 -18.56 17.02
N LEU A 21 16.75 -17.28 17.36
CA LEU A 21 17.26 -16.81 18.64
C LEU A 21 16.12 -16.43 19.58
N ASP A 22 16.17 -16.93 20.80
CA ASP A 22 15.29 -16.52 21.90
C ASP A 22 15.81 -15.22 22.52
N LEU A 23 15.05 -14.13 22.40
CA LEU A 23 15.43 -12.84 22.95
C LEU A 23 15.24 -12.74 24.47
N SER A 24 14.60 -13.73 25.08
CA SER A 24 14.47 -13.82 26.54
C SER A 24 15.66 -14.51 27.22
N ASP A 25 16.64 -14.99 26.45
CA ASP A 25 17.85 -15.63 26.98
C ASP A 25 18.82 -14.59 27.61
N PRO A 26 19.09 -14.66 28.93
CA PRO A 26 19.92 -13.69 29.63
C PRO A 26 21.41 -13.74 29.26
N LEU A 27 21.85 -14.72 28.44
CA LEU A 27 23.25 -14.89 28.02
C LEU A 27 23.60 -14.22 26.68
N LEU A 28 22.67 -13.51 26.03
CA LEU A 28 22.91 -12.71 24.83
C LEU A 28 23.96 -11.60 25.10
N PRO A 29 25.19 -11.66 24.55
CA PRO A 29 26.16 -10.57 24.66
C PRO A 29 25.76 -9.39 23.78
N SER A 30 26.32 -8.21 24.09
CA SER A 30 26.13 -6.91 23.42
C SER A 30 26.58 -6.89 21.94
N ILE A 31 25.86 -7.61 21.07
CA ILE A 31 26.05 -7.56 19.63
C ILE A 31 25.07 -6.56 19.05
N SER A 32 25.60 -5.39 18.68
CA SER A 32 25.06 -4.46 17.68
C SER A 32 23.82 -3.62 18.05
N GLU A 33 23.88 -2.36 17.61
CA GLU A 33 22.82 -1.35 17.61
C GLU A 33 21.48 -1.85 17.06
N ALA A 34 21.50 -2.83 16.13
CA ALA A 34 20.29 -3.45 15.58
C ALA A 34 19.54 -4.32 16.61
N PHE A 35 20.24 -5.10 17.45
CA PHE A 35 19.59 -5.88 18.52
C PHE A 35 19.06 -4.98 19.62
N ASN A 36 19.81 -3.93 19.99
CA ASN A 36 19.34 -2.94 20.97
C ASN A 36 18.08 -2.24 20.47
N LYS A 37 17.99 -1.88 19.18
CA LYS A 37 16.75 -1.33 18.58
C LYS A 37 15.57 -2.31 18.65
N VAL A 38 15.80 -3.60 18.42
CA VAL A 38 14.73 -4.63 18.54
C VAL A 38 14.25 -4.76 19.99
N ILE A 39 15.18 -4.77 20.96
CA ILE A 39 14.88 -4.88 22.39
C ILE A 39 14.20 -3.62 22.92
N GLU A 40 14.68 -2.42 22.54
CA GLU A 40 14.07 -1.12 22.90
C GLU A 40 12.64 -0.98 22.38
N GLN A 41 12.35 -1.56 21.21
CA GLN A 41 11.00 -1.58 20.65
C GLN A 41 10.06 -2.53 21.40
N GLY A 42 10.57 -3.47 22.21
CA GLY A 42 9.78 -4.32 23.13
C GLY A 42 8.74 -5.24 22.48
N GLN A 43 8.71 -5.32 21.15
CA GLN A 43 7.61 -5.94 20.39
C GLN A 43 7.89 -7.38 19.94
N PHE A 44 9.14 -7.84 19.98
CA PHE A 44 9.55 -9.10 19.38
C PHE A 44 10.13 -10.07 20.42
N LYS A 45 9.79 -11.36 20.31
CA LYS A 45 10.22 -12.46 21.20
C LYS A 45 11.27 -13.37 20.56
N SER A 46 11.39 -13.38 19.24
CA SER A 46 12.39 -14.17 18.51
C SER A 46 12.83 -13.50 17.22
N ILE A 47 14.05 -13.77 16.76
CA ILE A 47 14.62 -13.24 15.51
C ILE A 47 15.16 -14.37 14.65
N LEU A 48 14.99 -14.25 13.33
CA LEU A 48 15.64 -15.10 12.33
C LEU A 48 16.83 -14.35 11.72
N ILE A 49 18.01 -14.97 11.76
CA ILE A 49 19.25 -14.43 11.17
C ILE A 49 19.75 -15.39 10.10
N GLN A 50 20.03 -14.84 8.91
CA GLN A 50 20.72 -15.55 7.84
C GLN A 50 22.22 -15.63 8.16
N ASN A 51 22.79 -16.83 8.17
CA ASN A 51 24.21 -17.03 8.41
C ASN A 51 25.00 -16.71 7.13
N ASP A 52 26.00 -15.84 7.22
CA ASP A 52 26.72 -15.23 6.07
C ASP A 52 27.80 -16.14 5.44
N ASP A 53 27.96 -17.37 5.92
CA ASP A 53 29.04 -18.30 5.48
C ASP A 53 28.69 -19.12 4.21
N SER A 54 27.59 -18.81 3.51
CA SER A 54 27.21 -19.48 2.26
C SER A 54 27.47 -18.56 1.05
N PRO A 55 28.24 -19.00 0.03
CA PRO A 55 28.58 -18.18 -1.14
C PRO A 55 27.41 -17.97 -2.12
N GLN A 56 26.21 -18.44 -1.80
CA GLN A 56 24.99 -18.18 -2.55
C GLN A 56 24.05 -17.36 -1.69
N SER A 57 23.79 -16.12 -2.12
CA SER A 57 22.77 -15.25 -1.53
C SER A 57 21.42 -15.98 -1.57
N CYS A 58 20.93 -16.42 -0.42
CA CYS A 58 19.57 -16.94 -0.29
C CYS A 58 18.58 -15.83 -0.65
N GLU A 59 17.68 -16.09 -1.60
CA GLU A 59 16.55 -15.19 -1.80
C GLU A 59 15.52 -15.46 -0.70
N VAL A 60 14.88 -14.41 -0.18
CA VAL A 60 13.83 -14.49 0.85
C VAL A 60 12.75 -15.53 0.51
N VAL A 61 12.56 -15.80 -0.79
CA VAL A 61 11.71 -16.85 -1.37
C VAL A 61 11.92 -18.25 -0.80
N ASP A 62 13.16 -18.63 -0.52
CA ASP A 62 13.49 -19.99 -0.07
C ASP A 62 13.12 -20.24 1.40
N LEU A 63 12.82 -19.17 2.14
CA LEU A 63 12.43 -19.21 3.56
C LEU A 63 10.91 -19.37 3.75
N LEU A 64 10.11 -19.06 2.74
CA LEU A 64 8.67 -18.78 2.87
C LEU A 64 7.80 -19.97 3.37
N PRO A 65 8.03 -21.23 2.96
CA PRO A 65 7.30 -22.39 3.50
C PRO A 65 7.52 -22.60 5.01
N LEU A 66 8.66 -22.16 5.54
CA LEU A 66 9.01 -22.29 6.95
C LEU A 66 8.40 -21.18 7.81
N LEU A 67 8.14 -20.02 7.22
CA LEU A 67 7.57 -18.85 7.90
C LEU A 67 6.05 -18.87 7.91
N ALA A 68 5.41 -19.50 6.92
CA ALA A 68 3.95 -19.57 6.77
C ALA A 68 3.16 -19.95 8.05
N PRO A 69 3.61 -20.87 8.93
CA PRO A 69 2.93 -21.18 10.19
C PRO A 69 2.93 -20.04 11.23
N HIS A 70 3.78 -19.03 11.04
CA HIS A 70 3.99 -17.88 11.93
C HIS A 70 3.36 -16.59 11.39
N ALA A 71 2.48 -16.70 10.38
CA ALA A 71 1.83 -15.58 9.70
C ALA A 71 1.15 -14.56 10.63
N ASP A 72 0.60 -15.02 11.74
CA ASP A 72 -0.19 -14.20 12.65
C ASP A 72 0.61 -13.69 13.86
N THR A 73 1.90 -14.05 13.95
CA THR A 73 2.78 -13.64 15.05
C THR A 73 3.51 -12.34 14.71
N ARG A 74 3.08 -11.23 15.31
CA ARG A 74 3.81 -9.94 15.33
C ARG A 74 5.12 -9.99 16.14
N ALA A 75 5.36 -11.08 16.86
CA ALA A 75 6.47 -11.23 17.80
C ALA A 75 7.76 -11.77 17.16
N VAL A 76 7.85 -11.87 15.83
CA VAL A 76 9.03 -12.40 15.15
C VAL A 76 9.45 -11.48 14.01
N ALA A 77 10.74 -11.15 13.94
CA ALA A 77 11.31 -10.30 12.89
C ALA A 77 12.43 -11.02 12.13
N PHE A 78 12.52 -10.74 10.83
CA PHE A 78 13.63 -11.11 9.96
C PHE A 78 14.60 -9.93 9.88
N ILE A 79 15.89 -10.19 10.09
CA ILE A 79 16.94 -9.19 9.83
C ILE A 79 17.60 -9.53 8.51
N ASN A 80 17.48 -8.65 7.52
CA ASN A 80 18.12 -8.85 6.22
C ASN A 80 19.63 -8.54 6.24
N ALA A 81 20.33 -8.82 5.14
CA ALA A 81 21.78 -8.57 5.01
C ALA A 81 22.19 -7.09 5.21
N ASN A 82 21.23 -6.15 5.13
CA ASN A 82 21.43 -4.72 5.38
C ASN A 82 21.02 -4.29 6.80
N PHE A 83 20.82 -5.24 7.71
CA PHE A 83 20.39 -5.03 9.10
C PHE A 83 19.00 -4.36 9.25
N GLN A 84 18.16 -4.42 8.22
CA GLN A 84 16.78 -3.94 8.32
C GLN A 84 15.93 -5.01 9.01
N ILE A 85 15.16 -4.58 10.00
CA ILE A 85 14.22 -5.41 10.76
C ILE A 85 12.89 -5.41 10.01
N ILE A 86 12.45 -6.58 9.56
CA ILE A 86 11.20 -6.76 8.82
C ILE A 86 10.30 -7.71 9.63
N PRO A 87 9.12 -7.28 10.08
CA PRO A 87 8.17 -8.17 10.75
C PRO A 87 7.77 -9.37 9.86
N ILE A 88 7.73 -10.57 10.42
CA ILE A 88 7.44 -11.79 9.64
C ILE A 88 6.05 -11.76 8.99
N ASN A 89 5.07 -11.16 9.65
CA ASN A 89 3.74 -10.97 9.07
C ASN A 89 3.79 -10.09 7.81
N GLU A 90 4.63 -9.06 7.76
CA GLU A 90 4.82 -8.25 6.55
C GLU A 90 5.51 -9.05 5.45
N LEU A 91 6.48 -9.89 5.81
CA LEU A 91 7.20 -10.77 4.89
C LEU A 91 6.31 -11.89 4.33
N ILE A 92 5.34 -12.36 5.11
CA ILE A 92 4.34 -13.32 4.68
C ILE A 92 3.25 -12.64 3.87
N GLU A 93 2.90 -11.38 4.15
CA GLU A 93 2.05 -10.58 3.25
C GLU A 93 2.75 -10.31 1.90
N ILE A 94 4.07 -10.08 1.87
CA ILE A 94 4.87 -10.06 0.62
C ILE A 94 4.70 -11.36 -0.16
N TRP A 95 4.68 -12.50 0.54
CA TRP A 95 4.60 -13.82 -0.08
C TRP A 95 3.19 -14.22 -0.52
N LYS A 96 2.18 -13.99 0.32
CA LYS A 96 0.76 -14.29 0.04
C LYS A 96 0.23 -13.39 -1.06
N ASN A 97 0.73 -12.16 -1.13
CA ASN A 97 0.46 -11.21 -2.18
C ASN A 97 1.79 -10.86 -2.86
N PRO A 98 2.32 -11.75 -3.73
CA PRO A 98 3.51 -11.43 -4.50
C PRO A 98 3.10 -10.37 -5.51
N ILE A 99 3.09 -9.11 -5.10
CA ILE A 99 3.36 -8.05 -6.05
C ILE A 99 4.78 -8.35 -6.48
N TYR A 100 4.92 -8.97 -7.64
CA TYR A 100 6.13 -8.85 -8.38
C TYR A 100 6.36 -7.34 -8.52
N LEU A 101 7.35 -6.79 -7.82
CA LEU A 101 7.94 -5.50 -8.16
C LEU A 101 8.40 -5.47 -9.63
N ARG A 102 8.39 -6.62 -10.35
CA ARG A 102 8.55 -6.71 -11.80
C ARG A 102 7.35 -6.18 -12.60
N ASP A 103 6.14 -6.11 -12.03
CA ASP A 103 4.95 -5.58 -12.73
C ASP A 103 4.74 -4.07 -12.50
N ALA A 104 5.25 -3.54 -11.39
CA ALA A 104 5.37 -2.10 -11.18
C ALA A 104 6.63 -1.62 -11.91
N SER A 105 6.45 -1.21 -13.16
CA SER A 105 7.53 -0.82 -14.08
C SER A 105 8.22 0.51 -13.75
N PHE A 106 8.08 1.04 -12.54
CA PHE A 106 8.56 2.39 -12.22
C PHE A 106 8.98 2.54 -10.76
N THR A 107 10.12 3.18 -10.55
CA THR A 107 10.48 3.87 -9.32
C THR A 107 9.86 5.26 -9.36
N VAL A 108 9.18 5.67 -8.30
CA VAL A 108 8.70 7.06 -8.19
C VAL A 108 9.77 7.88 -7.48
N ASP A 109 10.60 8.59 -8.24
CA ASP A 109 11.52 9.59 -7.68
C ASP A 109 10.76 10.91 -7.43
N CYS A 110 9.86 10.88 -6.46
CA CYS A 110 9.06 12.02 -6.03
C CYS A 110 8.86 11.98 -4.52
N PRO A 111 9.05 13.11 -3.79
CA PRO A 111 8.70 13.20 -2.38
C PRO A 111 7.25 12.80 -2.14
N GLY A 112 7.00 12.11 -1.02
CA GLY A 112 5.66 11.70 -0.60
C GLY A 112 5.74 10.68 0.53
N LEU A 113 4.57 10.37 1.11
CA LEU A 113 4.46 9.52 2.29
C LEU A 113 4.15 8.05 1.97
N MET A 114 3.57 7.78 0.79
CA MET A 114 3.24 6.42 0.35
C MET A 114 4.48 5.60 -0.02
N ILE A 115 4.50 4.34 0.42
CA ILE A 115 5.59 3.41 0.09
C ILE A 115 5.42 2.82 -1.32
N GLU A 116 6.52 2.39 -1.94
CA GLU A 116 6.52 1.86 -3.32
C GLU A 116 5.52 0.71 -3.54
N ARG A 117 5.26 -0.09 -2.51
CA ARG A 117 4.29 -1.19 -2.57
C ARG A 117 2.85 -0.71 -2.78
N GLU A 118 2.45 0.33 -2.08
CA GLU A 118 1.09 0.88 -2.19
C GLU A 118 0.93 1.60 -3.53
N LEU A 119 1.98 2.27 -4.00
CA LEU A 119 2.04 2.86 -5.34
C LEU A 119 1.89 1.81 -6.43
N ALA A 120 2.54 0.65 -6.29
CA ALA A 120 2.36 -0.48 -7.20
C ALA A 120 0.90 -1.00 -7.21
N HIS A 121 0.24 -1.03 -6.05
CA HIS A 121 -1.19 -1.35 -5.99
C HIS A 121 -2.05 -0.31 -6.70
N LEU A 122 -1.79 0.98 -6.48
CA LEU A 122 -2.51 2.06 -7.16
C LEU A 122 -2.33 2.04 -8.68
N GLU A 123 -1.11 1.84 -9.17
CA GLU A 123 -0.85 1.69 -10.61
C GLU A 123 -1.62 0.51 -11.19
N ARG A 124 -1.60 -0.64 -10.51
CA ARG A 124 -2.36 -1.82 -10.93
C ARG A 124 -3.87 -1.55 -10.96
N LEU A 125 -4.42 -0.95 -9.90
CA LEU A 125 -5.84 -0.60 -9.84
C LEU A 125 -6.22 0.35 -10.97
N ALA A 126 -5.41 1.37 -11.23
CA ALA A 126 -5.61 2.28 -12.34
C ALA A 126 -5.59 1.52 -13.67
N ARG A 127 -4.66 0.58 -13.85
CA ARG A 127 -4.57 -0.24 -15.07
C ARG A 127 -5.73 -1.24 -15.25
N THR A 128 -6.26 -1.81 -14.16
CA THR A 128 -7.30 -2.85 -14.21
C THR A 128 -8.72 -2.34 -13.92
N ARG A 129 -8.90 -1.03 -13.77
CA ARG A 129 -10.23 -0.41 -13.63
C ARG A 129 -11.11 -0.70 -14.86
N PRO A 130 -12.44 -0.58 -14.77
CA PRO A 130 -13.28 -0.81 -15.93
C PRO A 130 -12.98 0.18 -17.07
N GLU A 131 -13.12 -0.27 -18.32
CA GLU A 131 -12.64 0.44 -19.51
C GLU A 131 -13.20 1.87 -19.65
N SER A 132 -12.42 2.75 -20.28
CA SER A 132 -12.75 4.15 -20.59
C SER A 132 -13.13 5.06 -19.40
N SER A 133 -13.06 4.56 -18.17
CA SER A 133 -13.41 5.34 -16.98
C SER A 133 -12.26 6.22 -16.47
N THR A 134 -12.64 7.30 -15.81
CA THR A 134 -11.69 8.25 -15.22
C THR A 134 -11.16 7.70 -13.89
N VAL A 135 -9.89 7.99 -13.61
CA VAL A 135 -9.31 7.87 -12.27
C VAL A 135 -9.42 9.22 -11.59
N VAL A 136 -9.89 9.25 -10.34
CA VAL A 136 -9.91 10.47 -9.53
C VAL A 136 -9.03 10.25 -8.30
N GLU A 137 -8.14 11.20 -8.05
CA GLU A 137 -7.31 11.29 -6.84
C GLU A 137 -7.68 12.56 -6.06
N ILE A 138 -7.87 12.41 -4.75
CA ILE A 138 -8.06 13.51 -3.80
C ILE A 138 -6.90 13.46 -2.82
N GLY A 139 -6.08 14.53 -2.80
CA GLY A 139 -4.83 14.56 -2.07
C GLY A 139 -3.66 14.08 -2.94
N ARG A 140 -2.95 15.03 -3.53
CA ARG A 140 -1.82 14.82 -4.44
C ARG A 140 -0.49 15.06 -3.74
N TYR A 141 -0.46 16.06 -2.86
CA TYR A 141 0.75 16.62 -2.29
C TYR A 141 1.82 16.93 -3.36
N TYR A 142 2.98 16.25 -3.34
CA TYR A 142 4.07 16.45 -4.30
C TYR A 142 3.92 15.64 -5.61
N GLY A 143 2.91 14.77 -5.72
CA GLY A 143 2.56 14.02 -6.93
C GLY A 143 3.03 12.56 -6.98
N ARG A 144 3.44 11.97 -5.85
CA ARG A 144 4.00 10.62 -5.80
C ARG A 144 2.98 9.55 -6.22
N SER A 145 1.79 9.56 -5.62
CA SER A 145 0.64 8.73 -6.01
C SER A 145 0.10 9.09 -7.40
N THR A 146 0.08 10.38 -7.75
CA THR A 146 -0.35 10.86 -9.06
C THR A 146 0.46 10.27 -10.20
N ILE A 147 1.79 10.17 -10.03
CA ILE A 147 2.67 9.53 -11.00
C ILE A 147 2.31 8.05 -11.15
N ALA A 148 2.13 7.34 -10.04
CA ALA A 148 1.76 5.92 -10.03
C ALA A 148 0.44 5.64 -10.76
N LEU A 149 -0.61 6.38 -10.38
CA LEU A 149 -1.92 6.32 -11.03
C LEU A 149 -1.81 6.70 -12.52
N GLY A 150 -1.02 7.73 -12.84
CA GLY A 150 -0.75 8.18 -14.21
C GLY A 150 -0.09 7.11 -15.07
N GLN A 151 0.85 6.32 -14.53
CA GLN A 151 1.44 5.19 -15.25
C GLN A 151 0.38 4.12 -15.55
N GLY A 152 -0.49 3.80 -14.59
CA GLY A 152 -1.56 2.82 -14.79
C GLY A 152 -2.54 3.25 -15.90
N VAL A 153 -2.93 4.53 -15.90
CA VAL A 153 -3.75 5.11 -16.98
C VAL A 153 -3.02 5.05 -18.33
N LYS A 154 -1.75 5.47 -18.36
CA LYS A 154 -0.90 5.43 -19.56
C LYS A 154 -0.80 4.02 -20.16
N ASN A 155 -0.62 3.00 -19.32
CA ASN A 155 -0.48 1.60 -19.73
C ASN A 155 -1.73 1.07 -20.46
N THR A 156 -2.91 1.58 -20.11
CA THR A 156 -4.15 1.27 -20.83
C THR A 156 -4.39 2.15 -22.05
N ASN A 157 -3.79 3.35 -22.08
CA ASN A 157 -4.08 4.43 -23.02
C ASN A 157 -5.60 4.74 -23.14
N GLN A 158 -6.36 4.50 -22.07
CA GLN A 158 -7.79 4.76 -21.96
C GLN A 158 -8.05 5.71 -20.79
N GLY A 159 -8.99 6.63 -20.94
CA GLY A 159 -9.39 7.58 -19.89
C GLY A 159 -8.30 8.59 -19.48
N LYS A 160 -8.52 9.22 -18.33
CA LYS A 160 -7.65 10.23 -17.71
C LYS A 160 -7.54 10.00 -16.21
N LEU A 161 -6.52 10.59 -15.61
CA LEU A 161 -6.42 10.84 -14.17
C LEU A 161 -6.76 12.30 -13.91
N VAL A 162 -7.73 12.57 -13.05
CA VAL A 162 -7.99 13.88 -12.47
C VAL A 162 -7.47 13.88 -11.04
N SER A 163 -6.45 14.70 -10.78
CA SER A 163 -5.76 14.79 -9.49
C SER A 163 -6.06 16.14 -8.83
N ILE A 164 -6.73 16.09 -7.66
CA ILE A 164 -7.36 17.24 -7.01
C ILE A 164 -6.67 17.53 -5.69
N ASP A 165 -6.12 18.73 -5.57
CA ASP A 165 -5.47 19.19 -4.34
C ASP A 165 -5.39 20.72 -4.31
N PRO A 166 -5.82 21.40 -3.23
CA PRO A 166 -5.66 22.85 -3.12
C PRO A 166 -4.20 23.28 -2.98
N PHE A 167 -3.31 22.39 -2.54
CA PHE A 167 -1.88 22.63 -2.47
C PHE A 167 -1.22 22.41 -3.84
N VAL A 168 -0.46 23.43 -4.28
CA VAL A 168 0.32 23.39 -5.51
C VAL A 168 1.79 23.22 -5.15
N ALA A 169 2.26 21.97 -5.18
CA ALA A 169 3.66 21.66 -4.90
C ALA A 169 4.59 22.26 -5.96
N PRO A 170 5.71 22.90 -5.58
CA PRO A 170 6.69 23.39 -6.54
C PRO A 170 7.23 22.27 -7.45
N GLY A 171 7.25 22.54 -8.77
CA GLY A 171 7.77 21.62 -9.78
C GLY A 171 6.89 20.39 -10.06
N ILE A 172 5.61 20.42 -9.69
CA ILE A 172 4.69 19.30 -9.96
C ILE A 172 4.54 19.05 -11.46
N GLU A 173 4.42 20.08 -12.29
CA GLU A 173 4.28 19.94 -13.74
C GLU A 173 5.53 19.30 -14.37
N ASP A 174 6.72 19.74 -13.94
CA ASP A 174 8.00 19.19 -14.41
C ASP A 174 8.15 17.72 -13.99
N ARG A 175 7.72 17.34 -12.78
CA ARG A 175 7.70 15.94 -12.33
C ARG A 175 6.74 15.09 -13.16
N ILE A 176 5.52 15.55 -13.39
CA ILE A 176 4.53 14.85 -14.23
C ILE A 176 5.06 14.67 -15.66
N LYS A 177 5.77 15.68 -16.17
CA LYS A 177 6.41 15.65 -17.49
C LYS A 177 7.60 14.69 -17.55
N SER A 178 8.48 14.71 -16.58
CA SER A 178 9.67 13.83 -16.55
C SER A 178 9.30 12.35 -16.49
N HIS A 179 8.14 12.01 -15.92
CA HIS A 179 7.63 10.64 -15.87
C HIS A 179 6.77 10.26 -17.09
N CYS A 180 6.68 11.14 -18.10
CA CYS A 180 5.96 10.90 -19.35
C CYS A 180 4.47 10.56 -19.16
N VAL A 181 3.82 11.18 -18.15
CA VAL A 181 2.38 10.98 -17.86
C VAL A 181 1.53 12.23 -18.09
N SER A 182 2.12 13.36 -18.51
CA SER A 182 1.37 14.63 -18.74
C SER A 182 0.15 14.49 -19.66
N LYS A 183 0.21 13.61 -20.67
CA LYS A 183 -0.93 13.37 -21.57
C LYS A 183 -2.14 12.78 -20.83
N TYR A 184 -1.93 12.11 -19.72
CA TYR A 184 -2.94 11.32 -19.02
C TYR A 184 -3.43 11.98 -17.73
N VAL A 185 -2.73 12.99 -17.22
CA VAL A 185 -2.99 13.61 -15.91
C VAL A 185 -3.52 15.03 -16.09
N GLU A 186 -4.61 15.33 -15.41
CA GLU A 186 -5.17 16.66 -15.22
C GLU A 186 -4.99 17.08 -13.77
N LEU A 187 -4.33 18.23 -13.57
CA LEU A 187 -4.06 18.79 -12.25
C LEU A 187 -5.11 19.84 -11.91
N TRP A 188 -5.86 19.60 -10.84
CA TRP A 188 -6.95 20.45 -10.38
C TRP A 188 -6.55 21.08 -9.05
N ASN A 189 -6.11 22.35 -9.11
CA ASN A 189 -5.61 23.10 -7.97
C ASN A 189 -6.76 23.73 -7.17
N GLN A 190 -7.53 22.89 -6.48
CA GLN A 190 -8.76 23.25 -5.79
C GLN A 190 -9.08 22.25 -4.68
N THR A 191 -9.98 22.62 -3.76
CA THR A 191 -10.48 21.69 -2.75
C THR A 191 -11.30 20.56 -3.38
N SER A 192 -11.46 19.46 -2.65
CA SER A 192 -12.34 18.35 -3.07
C SER A 192 -13.77 18.81 -3.38
N GLU A 193 -14.33 19.71 -2.58
CA GLU A 193 -15.69 20.24 -2.79
C GLU A 193 -15.79 21.10 -4.08
N GLU A 194 -14.80 21.95 -4.34
CA GLU A 194 -14.74 22.73 -5.58
C GLU A 194 -14.55 21.82 -6.80
N GLY A 195 -13.67 20.82 -6.67
CA GLY A 195 -13.48 19.77 -7.67
C GLY A 195 -14.77 19.03 -7.98
N PHE A 196 -15.55 18.67 -6.97
CA PHE A 196 -16.86 18.04 -7.14
C PHE A 196 -17.85 18.93 -7.90
N LYS A 197 -17.92 20.23 -7.56
CA LYS A 197 -18.77 21.20 -8.27
C LYS A 197 -18.35 21.33 -9.73
N ARG A 198 -17.04 21.36 -9.99
CA ARG A 198 -16.47 21.38 -11.34
C ARG A 198 -16.79 20.11 -12.11
N TRP A 199 -16.60 18.94 -11.50
CA TRP A 199 -16.88 17.63 -12.09
C TRP A 199 -18.32 17.55 -12.60
N LYS A 200 -19.31 17.90 -11.75
CA LYS A 200 -20.72 17.90 -12.15
C LYS A 200 -21.03 18.79 -13.36
N ARG A 201 -20.30 19.90 -13.51
CA ARG A 201 -20.51 20.85 -14.61
C ARG A 201 -19.83 20.38 -15.90
N GLU A 202 -18.60 19.87 -15.80
CA GLU A 202 -17.74 19.60 -16.96
C GLU A 202 -17.78 18.13 -17.41
N HIS A 203 -18.20 17.21 -16.53
CA HIS A 203 -18.16 15.76 -16.74
C HIS A 203 -19.46 15.06 -16.30
N PRO A 204 -20.67 15.59 -16.63
CA PRO A 204 -21.94 15.09 -16.09
C PRO A 204 -22.21 13.60 -16.40
N ASP A 205 -21.72 13.11 -17.53
CA ASP A 205 -21.92 11.73 -17.99
C ASP A 205 -20.69 10.82 -17.78
N HIS A 206 -19.62 11.31 -17.15
CA HIS A 206 -18.41 10.51 -16.95
C HIS A 206 -18.51 9.67 -15.68
N THR A 207 -18.03 8.44 -15.78
CA THR A 207 -17.89 7.55 -14.64
C THR A 207 -16.46 7.50 -14.13
N ILE A 208 -16.34 7.25 -12.83
CA ILE A 208 -15.08 6.96 -12.17
C ILE A 208 -14.92 5.44 -12.13
N GLY A 209 -13.76 4.92 -12.54
CA GLY A 209 -13.42 3.50 -12.37
C GLY A 209 -12.45 3.23 -11.23
N LEU A 210 -11.73 4.26 -10.79
CA LEU A 210 -10.92 4.23 -9.59
C LEU A 210 -11.02 5.59 -8.89
N LEU A 211 -11.47 5.58 -7.63
CA LEU A 211 -11.44 6.72 -6.73
C LEU A 211 -10.38 6.47 -5.65
N PHE A 212 -9.38 7.34 -5.57
CA PHE A 212 -8.34 7.30 -4.54
C PHE A 212 -8.45 8.52 -3.61
N ILE A 213 -8.49 8.29 -2.30
CA ILE A 213 -8.66 9.33 -1.27
C ILE A 213 -7.49 9.26 -0.28
N ASP A 214 -6.63 10.28 -0.31
CA ASP A 214 -5.45 10.49 0.54
C ASP A 214 -5.29 11.98 0.89
N GLY A 215 -6.44 12.63 1.15
CA GLY A 215 -6.54 14.04 1.47
C GLY A 215 -6.49 14.30 2.96
N ASP A 216 -7.57 14.86 3.51
CA ASP A 216 -7.62 15.25 4.91
C ASP A 216 -8.15 14.13 5.81
N HIS A 217 -7.39 13.78 6.84
CA HIS A 217 -7.67 12.66 7.74
C HIS A 217 -8.63 12.98 8.91
N ARG A 218 -9.34 14.12 8.89
CA ARG A 218 -10.44 14.37 9.83
C ARG A 218 -11.70 13.62 9.39
N TYR A 219 -12.43 13.04 10.35
CA TYR A 219 -13.68 12.29 10.11
C TYR A 219 -14.62 12.99 9.11
N ASP A 220 -14.94 14.26 9.35
CA ASP A 220 -15.89 15.01 8.52
C ASP A 220 -15.40 15.17 7.07
N SER A 221 -14.10 15.41 6.89
CA SER A 221 -13.48 15.55 5.56
C SER A 221 -13.49 14.24 4.79
N VAL A 222 -13.15 13.13 5.45
CA VAL A 222 -13.20 11.78 4.85
C VAL A 222 -14.63 11.42 4.46
N VAL A 223 -15.59 11.61 5.36
CA VAL A 223 -17.01 11.33 5.10
C VAL A 223 -17.50 12.18 3.93
N GLN A 224 -17.11 13.45 3.87
CA GLN A 224 -17.45 14.34 2.77
C GLN A 224 -16.87 13.84 1.45
N ASP A 225 -15.58 13.50 1.39
CA ASP A 225 -14.92 13.02 0.17
C ASP A 225 -15.54 11.72 -0.35
N ILE A 226 -15.78 10.75 0.54
CA ILE A 226 -16.46 9.50 0.16
C ILE A 226 -17.86 9.82 -0.35
N HIS A 227 -18.63 10.65 0.34
CA HIS A 227 -20.00 10.99 -0.06
C HIS A 227 -20.06 11.70 -1.41
N LEU A 228 -19.19 12.70 -1.63
CA LEU A 228 -19.17 13.50 -2.84
C LEU A 228 -18.74 12.68 -4.06
N TRP A 229 -17.72 11.83 -3.93
CA TRP A 229 -17.10 11.22 -5.10
C TRP A 229 -17.55 9.79 -5.40
N SER A 230 -17.91 9.00 -4.38
CA SER A 230 -18.31 7.59 -4.60
C SER A 230 -19.63 7.43 -5.37
N GLN A 231 -20.42 8.51 -5.50
CA GLN A 231 -21.63 8.52 -6.31
C GLN A 231 -21.34 8.40 -7.82
N PHE A 232 -20.17 8.86 -8.29
CA PHE A 232 -19.74 8.73 -9.69
C PHE A 232 -18.92 7.46 -9.95
N LEU A 233 -18.51 6.75 -8.89
CA LEU A 233 -17.83 5.47 -9.01
C LEU A 233 -18.80 4.46 -9.64
N GLN A 234 -18.44 3.87 -10.77
CA GLN A 234 -19.30 2.91 -11.44
C GLN A 234 -19.27 1.54 -10.74
N PRO A 235 -20.32 0.72 -10.93
CA PRO A 235 -20.31 -0.66 -10.47
C PRO A 235 -19.10 -1.43 -11.05
N GLY A 236 -18.47 -2.26 -10.22
CA GLY A 236 -17.23 -2.95 -10.54
C GLY A 236 -15.96 -2.09 -10.49
N GLY A 237 -16.07 -0.77 -10.31
CA GLY A 237 -14.96 0.15 -10.07
C GLY A 237 -14.36 0.01 -8.67
N PHE A 238 -13.21 0.64 -8.45
CA PHE A 238 -12.44 0.56 -7.21
C PHE A 238 -12.51 1.86 -6.41
N ILE A 239 -12.57 1.74 -5.09
CA ILE A 239 -12.25 2.82 -4.16
C ILE A 239 -11.02 2.41 -3.34
N ALA A 240 -10.09 3.34 -3.17
CA ALA A 240 -8.90 3.15 -2.36
C ALA A 240 -8.70 4.33 -1.39
N LEU A 241 -8.26 4.04 -0.18
CA LEU A 241 -8.13 5.00 0.92
C LEU A 241 -6.81 4.74 1.68
N HIS A 242 -5.97 5.74 1.89
CA HIS A 242 -4.65 5.62 2.54
C HIS A 242 -4.57 6.25 3.96
N ASP A 243 -3.86 5.61 4.89
CA ASP A 243 -3.66 6.05 6.30
C ASP A 243 -4.90 6.06 7.23
N TYR A 244 -5.80 5.09 7.06
CA TYR A 244 -7.08 5.00 7.82
C TYR A 244 -7.06 4.07 9.06
N TYR A 245 -5.91 3.80 9.68
CA TYR A 245 -5.76 2.84 10.81
C TYR A 245 -5.94 3.47 12.22
N GLU A 246 -5.85 2.63 13.27
CA GLU A 246 -6.22 2.89 14.69
C GLU A 246 -5.72 4.21 15.31
N THR A 247 -4.65 4.82 14.79
CA THR A 247 -4.13 6.10 15.28
C THR A 247 -4.98 7.30 14.89
N GLN A 248 -5.91 7.14 13.94
CA GLN A 248 -6.85 8.17 13.48
C GLN A 248 -8.30 7.68 13.66
N PRO A 249 -8.88 7.79 14.88
CA PRO A 249 -10.23 7.27 15.18
C PRO A 249 -11.32 7.78 14.23
N GLY A 250 -11.18 9.01 13.74
CA GLY A 250 -12.08 9.61 12.75
C GLY A 250 -12.05 8.89 11.41
N CYS A 251 -10.88 8.70 10.83
CA CYS A 251 -10.69 7.94 9.59
C CYS A 251 -11.29 6.53 9.66
N LEU A 252 -10.95 5.80 10.72
CA LEU A 252 -11.44 4.43 10.91
C LEU A 252 -12.96 4.37 11.05
N LYS A 253 -13.56 5.31 11.78
CA LYS A 253 -15.02 5.41 11.90
C LYS A 253 -15.68 5.68 10.55
N ALA A 254 -15.17 6.66 9.78
CA ALA A 254 -15.70 7.00 8.46
C ALA A 254 -15.63 5.81 7.51
N LEU A 255 -14.49 5.10 7.50
CA LEU A 255 -14.29 3.90 6.71
C LEU A 255 -15.30 2.80 7.07
N ASN A 256 -15.49 2.52 8.36
CA ASN A 256 -16.43 1.52 8.82
C ASN A 256 -17.86 1.84 8.36
N GLU A 257 -18.32 3.06 8.61
CA GLU A 257 -19.69 3.50 8.30
C GLU A 257 -19.96 3.60 6.80
N ARG A 258 -18.97 4.08 6.02
CA ARG A 258 -19.19 4.44 4.61
C ARG A 258 -18.74 3.36 3.62
N ILE A 259 -17.82 2.49 4.01
CA ILE A 259 -17.31 1.42 3.15
C ILE A 259 -17.73 0.06 3.70
N LEU A 260 -17.23 -0.34 4.87
CA LEU A 260 -17.37 -1.72 5.37
C LEU A 260 -18.83 -2.10 5.67
N TRP A 261 -19.58 -1.22 6.34
CA TRP A 261 -20.95 -1.48 6.78
C TRP A 261 -22.00 -0.96 5.81
N SER A 262 -21.58 -0.24 4.76
CA SER A 262 -22.50 0.33 3.78
C SER A 262 -23.25 -0.71 2.96
N GLY A 263 -22.71 -1.93 2.86
CA GLY A 263 -23.22 -2.97 1.97
C GLY A 263 -22.97 -2.72 0.47
N ASN A 264 -22.39 -1.57 0.09
CA ASN A 264 -22.19 -1.15 -1.30
C ASN A 264 -20.87 -1.65 -1.92
N PHE A 265 -19.96 -2.17 -1.10
CA PHE A 265 -18.63 -2.60 -1.51
C PHE A 265 -18.38 -4.07 -1.19
N GLU A 266 -17.49 -4.69 -1.96
CA GLU A 266 -17.06 -6.08 -1.89
C GLU A 266 -15.55 -6.19 -2.14
N HIS A 267 -14.97 -7.39 -1.99
CA HIS A 267 -13.54 -7.63 -2.19
C HIS A 267 -12.65 -6.61 -1.46
N ILE A 268 -12.90 -6.45 -0.16
CA ILE A 268 -12.21 -5.47 0.69
C ILE A 268 -10.87 -6.04 1.13
N GLU A 269 -9.80 -5.31 0.85
CA GLU A 269 -8.43 -5.68 1.19
C GLU A 269 -7.71 -4.52 1.88
N LEU A 270 -6.82 -4.85 2.82
CA LEU A 270 -5.88 -3.90 3.41
C LEU A 270 -4.47 -4.29 2.96
N LYS A 271 -3.77 -3.36 2.33
CA LYS A 271 -2.38 -3.49 1.90
C LYS A 271 -1.58 -2.42 2.62
N THR A 272 -0.86 -2.80 3.68
CA THR A 272 -0.19 -1.85 4.57
C THR A 272 -1.17 -0.81 5.13
N SER A 273 -1.10 0.48 4.80
CA SER A 273 -2.09 1.48 5.20
C SER A 273 -3.12 1.82 4.10
N LEU A 274 -2.99 1.20 2.92
CA LEU A 274 -3.91 1.35 1.80
C LEU A 274 -5.06 0.34 1.87
N LEU A 275 -6.27 0.82 2.17
CA LEU A 275 -7.49 0.04 2.02
C LEU A 275 -8.00 0.13 0.58
N ILE A 276 -8.43 -1.02 0.04
CA ILE A 276 -8.98 -1.15 -1.31
C ILE A 276 -10.33 -1.87 -1.19
N ALA A 277 -11.33 -1.38 -1.91
CA ALA A 277 -12.62 -2.05 -2.03
C ALA A 277 -13.18 -1.90 -3.44
N ARG A 278 -14.00 -2.86 -3.87
CA ARG A 278 -14.67 -2.83 -5.16
C ARG A 278 -16.14 -2.47 -4.99
N LYS A 279 -16.66 -1.53 -5.78
CA LYS A 279 -18.08 -1.17 -5.77
C LYS A 279 -18.88 -2.35 -6.34
N LYS A 280 -19.90 -2.81 -5.62
CA LYS A 280 -20.75 -3.91 -6.06
C LYS A 280 -21.43 -3.56 -7.38
N ASN A 281 -21.63 -4.58 -8.21
CA ASN A 281 -22.60 -4.50 -9.29
C ASN A 281 -23.97 -4.27 -8.66
N GLU A 282 -24.74 -3.29 -9.15
CA GLU A 282 -26.14 -3.20 -8.76
C GLU A 282 -26.76 -4.57 -9.02
N SER A 283 -27.23 -5.22 -7.95
CA SER A 283 -28.02 -6.43 -8.12
C SER A 283 -29.20 -5.98 -8.96
N GLY A 284 -29.29 -6.48 -10.20
CA GLY A 284 -30.50 -6.30 -10.99
C GLY A 284 -31.67 -6.63 -10.08
N ASN A 285 -32.72 -5.79 -10.12
CA ASN A 285 -33.98 -6.06 -9.44
C ASN A 285 -34.26 -7.57 -9.50
N PRO A 286 -34.62 -8.23 -8.38
CA PRO A 286 -35.08 -9.60 -8.48
C PRO A 286 -36.25 -9.60 -9.48
N LEU A 287 -36.06 -10.30 -10.60
CA LEU A 287 -37.13 -10.61 -11.55
C LEU A 287 -38.22 -11.40 -10.82
#